data_AF-A0A5D2QJI1-F1
#
_entry.id   AF-A0A5D2QJI1-F1
#
_cell.length_a   1.000
_cell.length_b   1.000
_cell.length_c   1.000
_cell.angle_alpha   90.00
_cell.angle_beta   90.00
_cell.angle_gamma   90.00
#
_symmetry.space_group_name_H-M   'P 1'
#
loop_
_entity.id
_entity.type
_entity.pdbx_description
1 polymer ?
#
loop_
_entity_poly.entity_id
_entity_poly.type
_entity_poly.pdbx_seq_one_letter_code
_entity_poly.pdbx_strand_id
1 'polypeptide(L)'
;MAPPNQLCLVLVIFLSIFSLSFLPTSAIIPKANVSLPIPSSQLVKNLCNGKAIQNHRFCLKALSTPKVFAVMDTTQLGTLIMKLGAVNAKATLNVYNEIIKKPGSPQALKSLNCCNWLKIPKPQNYDVAVIGPEIANCEKELINAKVQAPRLLVGNRFMKYYVSMGYEITSTLELENPNEY
;
A
#
# COMPACT_ATOMS: atom_id res chain seq x y z
N MET A 1 27.31 -1.28 22.48
CA MET A 1 27.15 -2.24 21.38
C MET A 1 25.71 -2.75 21.43
N ALA A 2 24.91 -2.55 20.38
CA ALA A 2 23.52 -3.00 20.32
C ALA A 2 23.43 -4.35 19.59
N PRO A 3 22.56 -5.29 20.02
CA PRO A 3 22.56 -6.65 19.50
C PRO A 3 22.01 -6.69 18.06
N PRO A 4 22.40 -7.69 17.24
CA PRO A 4 21.93 -7.80 15.87
C PRO A 4 20.46 -8.24 15.84
N ASN A 5 19.64 -7.54 15.05
CA ASN A 5 18.22 -7.82 14.80
C ASN A 5 17.99 -9.28 14.38
N GLN A 6 17.69 -10.15 15.35
CA GLN A 6 17.36 -11.56 15.19
C GLN A 6 16.03 -11.81 14.44
N LEU A 7 15.27 -10.76 14.15
CA LEU A 7 13.96 -10.85 13.48
C LEU A 7 14.04 -11.20 11.99
N CYS A 8 15.18 -11.00 11.32
CA CYS A 8 15.32 -11.33 9.89
C CYS A 8 15.39 -12.84 9.59
N LEU A 9 15.59 -13.72 10.59
CA LEU A 9 16.06 -15.09 10.36
C LEU A 9 14.96 -16.18 10.48
N VAL A 10 13.77 -15.89 11.00
CA VAL A 10 12.87 -16.95 11.54
C VAL A 10 11.73 -17.39 10.60
N LEU A 11 11.42 -16.69 9.51
CA LEU A 11 10.11 -16.84 8.82
C LEU A 11 10.11 -17.59 7.47
N VAL A 12 11.17 -18.33 7.13
CA VAL A 12 11.31 -19.00 5.81
C VAL A 12 10.42 -20.26 5.66
N ILE A 13 9.82 -20.79 6.73
CA ILE A 13 9.34 -22.18 6.76
C ILE A 13 7.82 -22.37 6.45
N PHE A 14 6.96 -21.34 6.48
CA PHE A 14 5.50 -21.54 6.63
C PHE A 14 4.58 -21.49 5.38
N LEU A 15 5.06 -21.20 4.15
CA LEU A 15 4.19 -20.72 3.05
C LEU A 15 3.79 -21.72 1.93
N SER A 16 3.83 -23.04 2.14
CA SER A 16 3.80 -24.02 1.03
C SER A 16 2.45 -24.64 0.60
N ILE A 17 1.26 -24.25 1.10
CA ILE A 17 0.07 -25.15 0.95
C ILE A 17 -1.13 -24.66 0.11
N PHE A 18 -1.39 -23.39 -0.19
CA PHE A 18 -2.68 -23.03 -0.82
C PHE A 18 -2.57 -22.26 -2.14
N SER A 19 -2.71 -22.99 -3.26
CA SER A 19 -2.92 -22.44 -4.60
C SER A 19 -4.09 -23.16 -5.26
N LEU A 20 -5.10 -22.39 -5.72
CA LEU A 20 -6.12 -22.63 -6.77
C LEU A 20 -7.24 -21.58 -6.52
N SER A 21 -7.82 -20.80 -7.44
CA SER A 21 -7.78 -20.66 -8.91
C SER A 21 -8.72 -19.49 -9.28
N PHE A 22 -8.41 -18.60 -10.26
CA PHE A 22 -9.44 -17.80 -10.97
C PHE A 22 -8.98 -17.33 -12.36
N LEU A 23 -9.82 -17.51 -13.39
CA LEU A 23 -9.66 -16.97 -14.76
C LEU A 23 -10.43 -15.63 -14.93
N PRO A 24 -10.02 -14.71 -15.83
CA PRO A 24 -10.71 -13.44 -16.07
C PRO A 24 -11.59 -13.45 -17.34
N THR A 25 -12.64 -12.63 -17.38
CA THR A 25 -13.31 -12.22 -18.63
C THR A 25 -13.29 -10.69 -18.76
N SER A 26 -12.88 -10.20 -19.93
CA SER A 26 -12.66 -8.80 -20.26
C SER A 26 -13.96 -8.12 -20.72
N ALA A 27 -14.19 -6.86 -20.32
CA ALA A 27 -15.20 -6.00 -20.95
C ALA A 27 -14.64 -4.59 -21.25
N ILE A 28 -15.04 -4.07 -22.41
CA ILE A 28 -14.61 -2.83 -23.07
C ILE A 28 -15.48 -1.65 -22.60
N ILE A 29 -14.89 -0.46 -22.39
CA ILE A 29 -15.54 0.76 -21.87
C ILE A 29 -15.64 1.83 -22.97
N PRO A 30 -16.80 2.49 -23.20
CA PRO A 30 -16.87 3.74 -23.94
C PRO A 30 -16.74 4.98 -23.02
N LYS A 31 -16.07 6.01 -23.52
CA LYS A 31 -15.80 7.29 -22.84
C LYS A 31 -17.05 8.20 -22.86
N ALA A 32 -17.51 8.63 -21.69
CA ALA A 32 -18.34 9.82 -21.53
C ALA A 32 -17.92 10.58 -20.26
N ASN A 33 -17.88 11.90 -20.33
CA ASN A 33 -17.58 12.79 -19.21
C ASN A 33 -18.83 12.89 -18.32
N VAL A 34 -18.84 12.19 -17.19
CA VAL A 34 -19.99 12.12 -16.28
C VAL A 34 -19.64 12.82 -14.98
N SER A 35 -20.50 13.77 -14.58
CA SER A 35 -20.51 14.37 -13.24
C SER A 35 -20.64 13.27 -12.18
N LEU A 36 -19.85 13.34 -11.10
CA LEU A 36 -19.86 12.38 -9.99
C LEU A 36 -21.29 12.09 -9.53
N PRO A 37 -21.72 10.81 -9.42
CA PRO A 37 -22.90 10.47 -8.66
C PRO A 37 -22.70 10.94 -7.22
N ILE A 38 -23.66 11.73 -6.72
CA ILE A 38 -23.67 12.34 -5.39
C ILE A 38 -23.27 11.37 -4.25
N PRO A 39 -23.67 10.07 -4.25
CA PRO A 39 -23.30 9.12 -3.18
C PRO A 39 -21.81 8.78 -3.13
N SER A 40 -21.17 8.56 -4.28
CA SER A 40 -19.73 8.24 -4.37
C SER A 40 -18.88 9.40 -3.86
N SER A 41 -19.30 10.64 -4.15
CA SER A 41 -18.59 11.84 -3.67
C SER A 41 -18.62 11.98 -2.14
N GLN A 42 -19.72 11.57 -1.48
CA GLN A 42 -19.85 11.67 -0.03
C GLN A 42 -19.08 10.56 0.69
N LEU A 43 -19.11 9.33 0.19
CA LEU A 43 -18.35 8.21 0.75
C LEU A 43 -16.84 8.50 0.74
N VAL A 44 -16.31 8.96 -0.41
CA VAL A 44 -14.90 9.37 -0.53
C VAL A 44 -14.57 10.52 0.42
N LYS A 45 -15.47 11.51 0.54
CA LYS A 45 -15.28 12.65 1.45
C LYS A 45 -15.24 12.20 2.91
N ASN A 46 -16.15 11.31 3.33
CA ASN A 46 -16.17 10.79 4.69
C ASN A 46 -14.88 10.02 4.98
N LEU A 47 -14.51 9.08 4.10
CA LEU A 47 -13.27 8.32 4.22
C LEU A 47 -12.05 9.23 4.35
N CYS A 48 -11.87 10.18 3.43
CA CYS A 48 -10.66 11.01 3.41
C CYS A 48 -10.57 11.99 4.59
N ASN A 49 -11.68 12.26 5.28
CA ASN A 49 -11.72 13.03 6.54
C ASN A 49 -11.60 12.13 7.79
N GLY A 50 -11.43 10.83 7.60
CA GLY A 50 -11.26 9.84 8.65
C GLY A 50 -10.03 10.09 9.52
N LYS A 51 -10.08 9.64 10.77
CA LYS A 51 -9.05 9.94 11.78
C LYS A 51 -7.70 9.28 11.47
N ALA A 52 -7.71 8.13 10.81
CA ALA A 52 -6.48 7.43 10.48
C ALA A 52 -5.80 7.98 9.22
N ILE A 53 -6.50 8.80 8.42
CA ILE A 53 -5.98 9.32 7.16
C ILE A 53 -4.81 10.28 7.40
N GLN A 54 -3.62 9.87 6.98
CA GLN A 54 -2.40 10.66 7.16
C GLN A 54 -2.28 11.82 6.17
N ASN A 55 -2.98 11.77 5.03
CA ASN A 55 -2.91 12.82 4.02
C ASN A 55 -4.22 12.97 3.23
N HIS A 56 -5.06 13.90 3.68
CA HIS A 56 -6.37 14.21 3.08
C HIS A 56 -6.26 14.56 1.58
N ARG A 57 -5.29 15.41 1.19
CA ARG A 57 -5.11 15.83 -0.21
C ARG A 57 -4.75 14.64 -1.12
N PHE A 58 -3.86 13.77 -0.65
CA PHE A 58 -3.49 12.56 -1.38
C PHE A 58 -4.68 11.62 -1.52
N CYS A 59 -5.42 11.38 -0.43
CA CYS A 59 -6.61 10.51 -0.44
C CYS A 59 -7.62 10.96 -1.50
N LEU A 60 -8.02 12.24 -1.47
CA LEU A 60 -8.95 12.80 -2.45
C LEU A 60 -8.43 12.64 -3.89
N LYS A 61 -7.15 12.96 -4.11
CA LYS A 61 -6.53 12.89 -5.44
C LYS A 61 -6.48 11.44 -5.96
N ALA A 62 -6.11 10.49 -5.11
CA ALA A 62 -6.05 9.07 -5.47
C ALA A 62 -7.44 8.52 -5.84
N LEU A 63 -8.49 9.04 -5.19
CA LEU A 63 -9.88 8.64 -5.39
C LEU A 63 -10.66 9.56 -6.35
N SER A 64 -10.00 10.48 -7.06
CA SER A 64 -10.65 11.35 -8.07
C SER A 64 -10.80 10.69 -9.46
N THR A 65 -10.64 9.36 -9.57
CA THR A 65 -10.61 8.67 -10.88
C THR A 65 -12.00 8.21 -11.33
N PRO A 66 -12.28 8.12 -12.66
CA PRO A 66 -13.57 7.66 -13.20
C PRO A 66 -14.08 6.33 -12.64
N LYS A 67 -13.17 5.44 -12.23
CA LYS A 67 -13.51 4.14 -11.64
C LYS A 67 -14.19 4.25 -10.27
N VAL A 68 -13.98 5.35 -9.55
CA VAL A 68 -14.57 5.62 -8.23
C VAL A 68 -16.05 5.99 -8.37
N PHE A 69 -16.47 6.48 -9.55
CA PHE A 69 -17.84 6.90 -9.84
C PHE A 69 -18.80 5.70 -9.88
N ALA A 70 -18.29 4.49 -10.12
CA ALA A 70 -19.05 3.24 -10.11
C ALA A 70 -19.05 2.55 -8.73
N VAL A 71 -18.24 3.03 -7.78
CA VAL A 71 -18.14 2.45 -6.43
C VAL A 71 -19.34 2.92 -5.62
N MET A 72 -20.21 1.98 -5.25
CA MET A 72 -21.47 2.28 -4.54
C MET A 72 -21.43 1.98 -3.04
N ASP A 73 -20.42 1.27 -2.54
CA ASP A 73 -20.31 0.86 -1.14
C ASP A 73 -18.85 0.84 -0.63
N THR A 74 -18.70 0.76 0.69
CA THR A 74 -17.43 0.80 1.43
C THR A 74 -16.51 -0.36 1.02
N THR A 75 -17.04 -1.56 0.75
CA THR A 75 -16.27 -2.75 0.34
C THR A 75 -15.64 -2.58 -1.04
N GLN A 76 -16.41 -2.07 -2.00
CA GLN A 76 -15.90 -1.76 -3.34
C GLN A 76 -14.84 -0.66 -3.29
N LEU A 77 -15.01 0.34 -2.41
CA LEU A 77 -14.02 1.39 -2.20
C LEU A 77 -12.72 0.82 -1.61
N GLY A 78 -12.83 -0.05 -0.61
CA GLY A 78 -11.71 -0.81 -0.04
C GLY A 78 -10.94 -1.60 -1.10
N THR A 79 -11.65 -2.35 -1.93
CA THR A 79 -11.06 -3.13 -3.04
C THR A 79 -10.29 -2.23 -4.01
N LEU A 80 -10.84 -1.05 -4.33
CA LEU A 80 -10.15 -0.09 -5.20
C LEU A 80 -8.87 0.46 -4.55
N ILE A 81 -8.93 0.83 -3.26
CA ILE A 81 -7.78 1.33 -2.50
C ILE A 81 -6.67 0.27 -2.44
N MET A 82 -7.01 -0.99 -2.20
CA MET A 82 -6.05 -2.10 -2.24
C MET A 82 -5.39 -2.25 -3.61
N LYS A 83 -6.17 -2.14 -4.71
CA LYS A 83 -5.63 -2.19 -6.08
C LYS A 83 -4.66 -1.03 -6.35
N LEU A 84 -5.01 0.18 -5.92
CA LEU A 84 -4.14 1.36 -6.08
C LEU A 84 -2.85 1.21 -5.25
N GLY A 85 -2.97 0.73 -4.01
CA GLY A 85 -1.83 0.40 -3.14
C GLY A 85 -0.90 -0.65 -3.77
N ALA A 86 -1.47 -1.72 -4.36
CA ALA A 86 -0.70 -2.75 -5.05
C ALA A 86 0.07 -2.21 -6.26
N VAL A 87 -0.55 -1.33 -7.05
CA VAL A 87 0.11 -0.65 -8.18
C VAL A 87 1.26 0.21 -7.70
N ASN A 88 1.04 1.04 -6.66
CA ASN A 88 2.10 1.86 -6.07
C ASN A 88 3.25 0.98 -5.56
N ALA A 89 2.93 -0.06 -4.81
CA ALA A 89 3.92 -0.97 -4.27
C ALA A 89 4.72 -1.68 -5.38
N LYS A 90 4.08 -2.06 -6.49
CA LYS A 90 4.79 -2.64 -7.66
C LYS A 90 5.75 -1.61 -8.29
N ALA A 91 5.31 -0.36 -8.46
CA ALA A 91 6.17 0.71 -8.94
C ALA A 91 7.36 0.96 -8.01
N THR A 92 7.14 0.98 -6.69
CA THR A 92 8.21 1.14 -5.69
C THR A 92 9.20 -0.03 -5.73
N LEU A 93 8.72 -1.27 -5.90
CA LEU A 93 9.59 -2.43 -6.06
C LEU A 93 10.45 -2.33 -7.34
N ASN A 94 9.88 -1.84 -8.45
CA ASN A 94 10.66 -1.62 -9.66
C ASN A 94 11.78 -0.59 -9.45
N VAL A 95 11.48 0.53 -8.78
CA VAL A 95 12.49 1.54 -8.40
C VAL A 95 13.57 0.94 -7.51
N TYR A 96 13.18 0.11 -6.53
CA TYR A 96 14.13 -0.60 -5.68
C TYR A 96 15.05 -1.52 -6.49
N ASN A 97 14.48 -2.30 -7.42
CA ASN A 97 15.23 -3.20 -8.29
C ASN A 97 16.20 -2.45 -9.22
N GLU A 98 15.89 -1.22 -9.61
CA GLU A 98 16.81 -0.36 -10.36
C GLU A 98 17.96 0.14 -9.48
N ILE A 99 17.69 0.50 -8.23
CA ILE A 99 18.70 1.03 -7.31
C ILE A 99 19.68 -0.08 -6.90
N ILE A 100 19.20 -1.27 -6.53
CA ILE A 100 20.06 -2.35 -6.03
C ILE A 100 21.00 -2.92 -7.09
N LYS A 101 20.68 -2.75 -8.38
CA LYS A 101 21.54 -3.15 -9.50
C LYS A 101 22.71 -2.19 -9.72
N LYS A 102 22.65 -0.95 -9.20
CA LYS A 102 23.72 0.02 -9.38
C LYS A 102 24.86 -0.26 -8.40
N PRO A 103 26.12 -0.03 -8.81
CA PRO A 103 27.23 -0.05 -7.88
C PRO A 103 26.98 0.96 -6.76
N GLY A 104 27.13 0.52 -5.51
CA GLY A 104 26.92 1.33 -4.33
C GLY A 104 27.86 0.91 -3.21
N SER A 105 27.94 1.71 -2.15
CA SER A 105 28.71 1.32 -0.98
C SER A 105 28.08 0.09 -0.31
N PRO A 106 28.87 -0.78 0.35
CA PRO A 106 28.32 -1.90 1.12
C PRO A 106 27.28 -1.47 2.15
N GLN A 107 27.45 -0.28 2.74
CA GLN A 107 26.50 0.31 3.68
C GLN A 107 25.17 0.65 3.00
N ALA A 108 25.20 1.25 1.80
CA ALA A 108 23.99 1.54 1.03
C ALA A 108 23.23 0.27 0.64
N LEU A 109 23.95 -0.78 0.23
CA LEU A 109 23.37 -2.10 -0.09
C LEU A 109 22.73 -2.74 1.15
N LYS A 110 23.38 -2.65 2.32
CA LYS A 110 22.81 -3.14 3.59
C LYS A 110 21.50 -2.42 3.92
N SER A 111 21.47 -1.09 3.83
CA SER A 111 20.26 -0.31 4.12
C SER A 111 19.14 -0.55 3.11
N LEU A 112 19.46 -0.74 1.83
CA LEU A 112 18.47 -1.17 0.82
C LEU A 112 17.91 -2.56 1.14
N ASN A 113 18.74 -3.50 1.58
CA ASN A 113 18.28 -4.83 1.95
C ASN A 113 17.33 -4.85 3.16
N CYS A 114 17.34 -3.82 4.00
CA CYS A 114 16.37 -3.66 5.10
C CYS A 114 14.96 -3.28 4.63
N CYS A 115 14.75 -2.96 3.36
CA CYS A 115 13.43 -2.66 2.79
C CYS A 115 12.64 -3.94 2.44
N ASN A 116 12.49 -4.85 3.40
CA ASN A 116 11.91 -6.18 3.21
C ASN A 116 10.43 -6.14 2.81
N TRP A 117 9.67 -5.12 3.22
CA TRP A 117 8.26 -4.98 2.84
C TRP A 117 8.03 -4.98 1.32
N LEU A 118 9.02 -4.56 0.54
CA LEU A 118 8.95 -4.56 -0.92
C LEU A 118 8.94 -5.97 -1.52
N LYS A 119 9.52 -6.93 -0.79
CA LYS A 119 9.66 -8.35 -1.16
C LYS A 119 8.49 -9.20 -0.66
N ILE A 120 7.60 -8.64 0.18
CA ILE A 120 6.39 -9.34 0.66
C ILE A 120 5.42 -9.54 -0.53
N PRO A 121 4.94 -10.77 -0.80
CA PRO A 121 3.89 -11.02 -1.78
C PRO A 121 2.62 -10.24 -1.43
N LYS A 122 2.13 -9.45 -2.39
CA LYS A 122 1.19 -8.34 -2.14
C LYS A 122 -0.32 -8.62 -2.13
N PRO A 123 -0.89 -9.84 -2.27
CA PRO A 123 -2.34 -9.92 -2.28
C PRO A 123 -3.00 -9.92 -0.89
N GLN A 124 -2.31 -10.20 0.22
CA GLN A 124 -3.04 -10.63 1.45
C GLN A 124 -2.60 -10.04 2.79
N ASN A 125 -1.52 -9.27 2.87
CA ASN A 125 -1.05 -8.78 4.18
C ASN A 125 -0.79 -7.27 4.18
N TYR A 126 -1.82 -6.48 3.83
CA TYR A 126 -1.85 -5.05 4.11
C TYR A 126 -2.21 -4.76 5.57
N ASP A 127 -1.86 -5.66 6.50
CA ASP A 127 -1.98 -5.33 7.91
C ASP A 127 -1.13 -4.08 8.17
N VAL A 128 -1.83 -3.02 8.52
CA VAL A 128 -1.29 -1.69 8.77
C VAL A 128 -0.29 -1.75 9.93
N ALA A 129 -0.52 -2.65 10.89
CA ALA A 129 0.36 -2.89 12.02
C ALA A 129 1.69 -3.51 11.60
N VAL A 130 1.75 -4.18 10.45
CA VAL A 130 2.97 -4.83 9.93
C VAL A 130 3.66 -3.95 8.89
N ILE A 131 2.93 -3.49 7.86
CA ILE A 131 3.54 -2.74 6.75
C ILE A 131 4.01 -1.35 7.18
N GLY A 132 3.23 -0.65 8.02
CA GLY A 132 3.55 0.72 8.44
C GLY A 132 4.95 0.84 9.09
N PRO A 133 5.24 0.06 10.13
CA PRO A 133 6.56 0.02 10.77
C PRO A 133 7.68 -0.39 9.83
N GLU A 134 7.47 -1.38 8.96
CA GLU A 134 8.49 -1.83 8.00
C GLU A 134 8.87 -0.74 6.99
N ILE A 135 7.89 0.02 6.49
CA ILE A 135 8.17 1.16 5.61
C ILE A 135 8.97 2.23 6.38
N ALA A 136 8.58 2.54 7.62
CA ALA A 136 9.27 3.53 8.44
C ALA A 136 10.72 3.11 8.75
N ASN A 137 10.96 1.83 9.03
CA ASN A 137 12.28 1.28 9.24
C ASN A 137 13.15 1.39 7.98
N CYS A 138 12.60 1.02 6.80
CA CYS A 138 13.28 1.21 5.52
C CYS A 138 13.66 2.68 5.26
N GLU A 139 12.75 3.63 5.47
CA GLU A 139 13.06 5.06 5.31
C GLU A 139 14.19 5.51 6.25
N LYS A 140 14.14 5.10 7.52
CA LYS A 140 15.16 5.42 8.53
C LYS A 140 16.53 4.89 8.12
N GLU A 141 16.62 3.64 7.69
CA GLU A 141 17.88 3.02 7.28
C GLU A 141 18.47 3.70 6.02
N LEU A 142 17.62 4.04 5.05
CA LEU A 142 18.06 4.77 3.85
C LEU A 142 18.62 6.17 4.19
N ILE A 143 17.95 6.90 5.09
CA ILE A 143 18.38 8.23 5.54
C ILE A 143 19.70 8.14 6.32
N ASN A 144 19.80 7.19 7.27
CA ASN A 144 20.99 7.00 8.09
C ASN A 144 22.23 6.66 7.25
N ALA A 145 22.06 5.84 6.22
CA ALA A 145 23.13 5.48 5.28
C ALA A 145 23.33 6.52 4.16
N LYS A 146 22.61 7.65 4.19
CA LYS A 146 22.67 8.72 3.19
C LYS A 146 22.47 8.22 1.75
N VAL A 147 21.61 7.20 1.58
CA VAL A 147 21.32 6.62 0.27
C VAL A 147 20.48 7.60 -0.54
N GLN A 148 20.97 8.02 -1.70
CA GLN A 148 20.21 8.88 -2.60
C GLN A 148 19.14 8.08 -3.35
N ALA A 149 17.99 7.90 -2.70
CA ALA A 149 16.85 7.15 -3.24
C ALA A 149 15.53 7.94 -3.15
N PRO A 150 15.45 9.17 -3.71
CA PRO A 150 14.27 10.03 -3.54
C PRO A 150 12.98 9.38 -4.08
N ARG A 151 13.07 8.66 -5.21
CA ARG A 151 11.92 7.94 -5.79
C ARG A 151 11.44 6.80 -4.89
N LEU A 152 12.36 6.11 -4.21
CA LEU A 152 12.04 5.04 -3.26
C LEU A 152 11.34 5.61 -2.02
N LEU A 153 11.87 6.69 -1.46
CA LEU A 153 11.27 7.40 -0.32
C LEU A 153 9.86 7.94 -0.64
N VAL A 154 9.64 8.45 -1.85
CA VAL A 154 8.31 8.85 -2.31
C VAL A 154 7.37 7.65 -2.41
N GLY A 155 7.83 6.53 -2.99
CA GLY A 155 7.05 5.31 -3.09
C GLY A 155 6.65 4.73 -1.72
N ASN A 156 7.58 4.76 -0.75
CA ASN A 156 7.36 4.41 0.65
C ASN A 156 6.27 5.31 1.28
N ARG A 157 6.39 6.62 1.12
CA ARG A 157 5.41 7.59 1.64
C ARG A 157 4.02 7.37 1.07
N PHE A 158 3.90 7.17 -0.23
CA PHE A 158 2.60 6.88 -0.86
C PHE A 158 2.02 5.55 -0.37
N MET A 159 2.86 4.56 -0.11
CA MET A 159 2.41 3.30 0.46
C MET A 159 1.83 3.50 1.87
N LYS A 160 2.47 4.32 2.72
CA LYS A 160 1.90 4.69 4.04
C LYS A 160 0.52 5.33 3.92
N TYR A 161 0.30 6.16 2.90
CA TYR A 161 -1.01 6.75 2.66
C TYR A 161 -2.05 5.72 2.26
N TYR A 162 -1.73 4.81 1.33
CA TYR A 162 -2.65 3.71 0.99
C TYR A 162 -2.94 2.77 2.16
N VAL A 163 -1.94 2.49 2.99
CA VAL A 163 -2.11 1.73 4.24
C VAL A 163 -3.08 2.45 5.16
N SER A 164 -2.93 3.75 5.39
CA SER A 164 -3.87 4.54 6.21
C SER A 164 -5.30 4.56 5.66
N MET A 165 -5.44 4.64 4.33
CA MET A 165 -6.75 4.57 3.67
C MET A 165 -7.40 3.18 3.83
N GLY A 166 -6.60 2.10 3.75
CA GLY A 166 -7.08 0.74 3.99
C GLY A 166 -7.53 0.53 5.43
N TYR A 167 -6.76 1.04 6.40
CA TYR A 167 -7.13 0.99 7.82
C TYR A 167 -8.47 1.68 8.10
N GLU A 168 -8.65 2.90 7.59
CA GLU A 168 -9.89 3.64 7.80
C GLU A 168 -11.11 2.92 7.19
N ILE A 169 -10.94 2.26 6.02
CA ILE A 169 -11.98 1.41 5.44
C ILE A 169 -12.31 0.23 6.36
N THR A 170 -11.29 -0.50 6.85
CA THR A 170 -11.51 -1.64 7.74
C THR A 170 -12.27 -1.20 8.99
N SER A 171 -11.86 -0.11 9.63
CA SER A 171 -12.56 0.43 10.80
C SER A 171 -13.99 0.89 10.47
N THR A 172 -14.24 1.40 9.26
CA THR A 172 -15.60 1.75 8.82
C THR A 172 -16.47 0.50 8.65
N LEU A 173 -15.93 -0.56 8.04
CA LEU A 173 -16.64 -1.83 7.84
C LEU A 173 -16.97 -2.54 9.17
N GLU A 174 -16.06 -2.51 10.14
CA GLU A 174 -16.29 -3.03 11.49
C GLU A 174 -17.46 -2.31 12.19
N LEU A 175 -17.61 -1.00 11.97
CA LEU A 175 -18.72 -0.22 12.51
C LEU A 175 -20.04 -0.47 11.76
N GLU A 176 -19.97 -0.71 10.45
CA GLU A 176 -21.15 -1.03 9.62
C GLU A 176 -21.70 -2.43 9.93
N ASN A 177 -20.81 -3.40 10.24
CA ASN A 177 -21.16 -4.81 10.48
C ASN A 177 -20.59 -5.34 11.81
N PRO A 178 -21.03 -4.84 12.97
CA PRO A 178 -20.45 -5.20 14.27
C PRO A 178 -20.67 -6.66 14.69
N ASN A 179 -21.51 -7.41 13.97
CA ASN A 179 -21.84 -8.81 14.27
C ASN A 179 -21.07 -9.82 13.40
N GLU A 180 -20.26 -9.36 12.43
CA GLU A 180 -19.51 -10.23 11.51
C GLU A 180 -18.04 -10.46 11.92
N TYR A 181 -17.58 -9.81 13.01
CA TYR A 181 -16.20 -9.84 13.48
C TYR A 181 -16.07 -10.06 14.99
#